data_AF-A0A2H2YNJ4-F1
#
_entry.id   AF-A0A2H2YNJ4-F1
#
_cell.length_a   1.000
_cell.length_b   1.000
_cell.length_c   1.000
_cell.angle_alpha   90.00
_cell.angle_beta   90.00
_cell.angle_gamma   90.00
#
_symmetry.space_group_name_H-M   'P 1'
#
loop_
_entity.id
_entity.type
_entity.pdbx_description
1 polymer ?
#
loop_
_entity_poly.entity_id
_entity_poly.type
_entity_poly.pdbx_seq_one_letter_code
_entity_poly.pdbx_strand_id
1 'polypeptide(L)'
;MDRQEQELKRFLEAQTRFSFADVGTAYTAKDFWTWAFSNMEVPVLRGVLIEYLVARHLIAHNDAIVGDTVRSLTTETPGPGDLTKSIERFYRQQPHGDVFDLQLTWGVTLEIKSTASPNSWRIKKTSRWNCIEDKNLKQTVFPAHFYVLAHMADDAVIKDGKLDLGAVVFHVRTGREMDALAGTHESVGFSTFVGEGAGVRSCSFDQLPDVLLALQTQRLADIRAKMLPDWQLEPLKQCHDRVYLPLAVEQDGKVEACWYIEFKYELGGKKGRRVVPLKPIHSCWLPGVIPDWRDWEAAGFCYVAQGEAIVEVGEPTSVTAS
;
A
#
# COMPACT_ATOMS: atom_id res chain seq x y z
N MET A 1 13.26 -3.46 -37.57
CA MET A 1 12.63 -3.99 -36.35
C MET A 1 13.74 -4.68 -35.59
N ASP A 2 14.10 -4.14 -34.43
CA ASP A 2 15.21 -4.64 -33.62
C ASP A 2 14.93 -6.08 -33.15
N ARG A 3 15.95 -6.88 -32.89
CA ARG A 3 15.80 -8.27 -32.40
C ARG A 3 15.01 -8.30 -31.09
N GLN A 4 15.27 -7.34 -30.20
CA GLN A 4 14.52 -7.14 -28.96
C GLN A 4 13.05 -6.78 -29.21
N GLU A 5 12.76 -5.99 -30.25
CA GLU A 5 11.39 -5.60 -30.63
C GLU A 5 10.59 -6.80 -31.17
N GLN A 6 11.26 -7.71 -31.90
CA GLN A 6 10.65 -8.96 -32.38
C GLN A 6 10.46 -9.99 -31.27
N GLU A 7 11.41 -10.12 -30.33
CA GLU A 7 11.30 -11.00 -29.16
C GLU A 7 10.19 -10.51 -28.21
N LEU A 8 10.12 -9.19 -27.97
CA LEU A 8 9.05 -8.57 -27.20
C LEU A 8 7.68 -8.78 -27.85
N LYS A 9 7.57 -8.57 -29.16
CA LYS A 9 6.33 -8.81 -29.90
C LYS A 9 5.89 -10.27 -29.83
N ARG A 10 6.81 -11.23 -30.00
CA ARG A 10 6.52 -12.66 -29.84
C ARG A 10 6.08 -13.00 -28.42
N PHE A 11 6.73 -12.44 -27.41
CA PHE A 11 6.38 -12.65 -26.01
C PHE A 11 4.98 -12.12 -25.67
N LEU A 12 4.62 -10.94 -26.19
CA LEU A 12 3.29 -10.32 -26.03
C LEU A 12 2.18 -11.10 -26.76
N GLU A 13 2.48 -11.62 -27.95
CA GLU A 13 1.53 -12.38 -28.77
C GLU A 13 1.30 -13.80 -28.24
N ALA A 14 2.29 -14.40 -27.54
CA ALA A 14 2.29 -15.80 -27.13
C ALA A 14 1.34 -16.17 -25.97
N GLN A 15 0.60 -15.24 -25.36
CA GLN A 15 -0.23 -15.50 -24.17
C GLN A 15 0.54 -16.20 -23.03
N THR A 16 1.86 -15.98 -22.96
CA THR A 16 2.76 -16.59 -21.97
C THR A 16 2.23 -16.39 -20.56
N ARG A 17 2.11 -17.46 -19.78
CA ARG A 17 1.67 -17.42 -18.38
C ARG A 17 2.86 -17.36 -17.43
N PHE A 18 2.68 -16.73 -16.27
CA PHE A 18 3.68 -16.67 -15.21
C PHE A 18 3.51 -17.80 -14.20
N SER A 19 4.60 -18.22 -13.55
CA SER A 19 4.59 -19.14 -12.42
C SER A 19 5.65 -18.77 -11.37
N PHE A 20 5.41 -19.22 -10.13
CA PHE A 20 6.39 -19.25 -9.05
C PHE A 20 6.70 -20.71 -8.74
N ALA A 21 7.84 -21.23 -9.23
CA ALA A 21 8.13 -22.66 -9.22
C ALA A 21 6.94 -23.46 -9.83
N ASP A 22 6.37 -24.41 -9.08
CA ASP A 22 5.28 -25.27 -9.56
C ASP A 22 3.89 -24.61 -9.50
N VAL A 23 3.76 -23.39 -8.96
CA VAL A 23 2.48 -22.67 -8.83
C VAL A 23 2.26 -21.78 -10.05
N GLY A 24 1.34 -22.19 -10.94
CA GLY A 24 0.92 -21.39 -12.09
C GLY A 24 0.01 -20.22 -11.70
N THR A 25 0.15 -19.08 -12.38
CA THR A 25 -0.76 -17.94 -12.24
C THR A 25 -1.79 -17.89 -13.38
N ALA A 26 -2.90 -17.18 -13.14
CA ALA A 26 -3.91 -16.91 -14.19
C ALA A 26 -3.50 -15.76 -15.11
N TYR A 27 -2.43 -15.03 -14.79
CA TYR A 27 -2.02 -13.81 -15.48
C TYR A 27 -1.02 -14.10 -16.59
N THR A 28 -1.09 -13.29 -17.65
CA THR A 28 -0.26 -13.43 -18.85
C THR A 28 0.71 -12.27 -19.01
N ALA A 29 1.73 -12.49 -19.83
CA ALA A 29 2.59 -11.47 -20.40
C ALA A 29 1.81 -10.22 -20.83
N LYS A 30 0.73 -10.41 -21.59
CA LYS A 30 -0.11 -9.31 -22.08
C LYS A 30 -0.76 -8.53 -20.93
N ASP A 31 -1.23 -9.20 -19.88
CA ASP A 31 -1.83 -8.56 -18.72
C ASP A 31 -0.81 -7.69 -17.97
N PHE A 32 0.41 -8.19 -17.79
CA PHE A 32 1.53 -7.44 -17.19
C PHE A 32 1.98 -6.27 -18.06
N TRP A 33 2.12 -6.47 -19.36
CA TRP A 33 2.62 -5.43 -20.27
C TRP A 33 1.63 -4.30 -20.50
N THR A 34 0.33 -4.61 -20.46
CA THR A 34 -0.71 -3.58 -20.39
C THR A 34 -0.55 -2.72 -19.14
N TRP A 35 0.07 -3.26 -18.08
CA TRP A 35 0.32 -2.59 -16.82
C TRP A 35 1.70 -1.89 -16.71
N ALA A 36 2.81 -2.43 -17.27
CA ALA A 36 4.19 -1.99 -16.90
C ALA A 36 5.11 -1.31 -17.96
N PHE A 37 4.98 -1.54 -19.26
CA PHE A 37 5.88 -1.09 -20.35
C PHE A 37 7.42 -0.91 -20.09
N SER A 38 8.22 -1.98 -20.26
CA SER A 38 9.51 -2.14 -21.04
C SER A 38 10.28 -3.40 -20.56
N ASN A 39 11.47 -3.72 -21.12
CA ASN A 39 12.13 -5.06 -21.19
C ASN A 39 12.33 -5.88 -19.87
N MET A 40 11.72 -7.06 -19.77
CA MET A 40 11.70 -7.95 -18.60
C MET A 40 13.04 -8.54 -18.13
N GLU A 41 14.08 -8.52 -18.96
CA GLU A 41 15.42 -9.02 -18.56
C GLU A 41 16.16 -8.03 -17.65
N VAL A 42 15.63 -6.82 -17.46
CA VAL A 42 16.21 -5.83 -16.56
C VAL A 42 15.71 -6.11 -15.12
N PRO A 43 16.60 -6.20 -14.11
CA PRO A 43 16.22 -6.45 -12.71
C PRO A 43 15.11 -5.54 -12.17
N VAL A 44 15.06 -4.29 -12.66
CA VAL A 44 14.00 -3.31 -12.33
C VAL A 44 12.63 -3.83 -12.74
N LEU A 45 12.50 -4.40 -13.94
CA LEU A 45 11.23 -4.89 -14.48
C LEU A 45 10.84 -6.25 -13.91
N ARG A 46 11.81 -7.07 -13.49
CA ARG A 46 11.55 -8.27 -12.68
C ARG A 46 10.93 -7.89 -11.32
N GLY A 47 11.44 -6.84 -10.68
CA GLY A 47 10.88 -6.37 -9.43
C GLY A 47 9.45 -5.84 -9.57
N VAL A 48 9.22 -5.01 -10.60
CA VAL A 48 7.91 -4.48 -10.98
C VAL A 48 6.92 -5.61 -11.34
N LEU A 49 7.37 -6.68 -12.00
CA LEU A 49 6.54 -7.87 -12.27
C LEU A 49 6.12 -8.61 -10.98
N ILE A 50 7.03 -8.76 -10.02
CA ILE A 50 6.69 -9.38 -8.74
C ILE A 50 5.67 -8.53 -7.99
N GLU A 51 5.86 -7.21 -7.92
CA GLU A 51 4.92 -6.29 -7.29
C GLU A 51 3.53 -6.42 -7.91
N TYR A 52 3.45 -6.47 -9.25
CA TYR A 52 2.20 -6.74 -9.96
C TYR A 52 1.55 -8.06 -9.55
N LEU A 53 2.30 -9.17 -9.63
CA LEU A 53 1.76 -10.50 -9.34
C LEU A 53 1.27 -10.61 -7.89
N VAL A 54 2.04 -10.08 -6.93
CA VAL A 54 1.65 -10.00 -5.53
C VAL A 54 0.40 -9.16 -5.39
N ALA A 55 0.36 -7.95 -5.96
CA ALA A 55 -0.80 -7.08 -5.84
C ALA A 55 -2.08 -7.74 -6.38
N ARG A 56 -2.00 -8.37 -7.56
CA ARG A 56 -3.12 -9.11 -8.15
C ARG A 56 -3.57 -10.27 -7.27
N HIS A 57 -2.64 -11.02 -6.71
CA HIS A 57 -2.93 -12.14 -5.82
C HIS A 57 -3.64 -11.68 -4.54
N LEU A 58 -3.19 -10.59 -3.93
CA LEU A 58 -3.80 -10.04 -2.72
C LEU A 58 -5.17 -9.41 -2.99
N ILE A 59 -5.36 -8.74 -4.13
CA ILE A 59 -6.67 -8.22 -4.55
C ILE A 59 -7.70 -9.37 -4.71
N ALA A 60 -7.28 -10.51 -5.25
CA ALA A 60 -8.14 -11.68 -5.38
C ALA A 60 -8.54 -12.31 -4.03
N HIS A 61 -7.76 -12.06 -2.97
CA HIS A 61 -8.02 -12.54 -1.60
C HIS A 61 -8.50 -11.43 -0.66
N ASN A 62 -8.81 -10.24 -1.19
CA ASN A 62 -9.13 -9.07 -0.39
C ASN A 62 -10.31 -9.31 0.57
N ASP A 63 -11.38 -9.95 0.09
CA ASP A 63 -12.54 -10.25 0.93
C ASP A 63 -12.18 -11.09 2.16
N ALA A 64 -11.25 -12.04 2.00
CA ALA A 64 -10.78 -12.86 3.11
C ALA A 64 -9.94 -12.03 4.07
N ILE A 65 -8.97 -11.28 3.54
CA ILE A 65 -7.99 -10.52 4.35
C ILE A 65 -8.67 -9.44 5.18
N VAL A 66 -9.60 -8.66 4.60
CA VAL A 66 -10.16 -7.47 5.28
C VAL A 66 -11.65 -7.57 5.62
N GLY A 67 -12.36 -8.62 5.15
CA GLY A 67 -13.81 -8.71 5.29
C GLY A 67 -14.28 -8.65 6.75
N ASP A 68 -13.61 -9.34 7.66
CA ASP A 68 -13.94 -9.29 9.09
C ASP A 68 -13.68 -7.91 9.70
N THR A 69 -12.65 -7.22 9.22
CA THR A 69 -12.34 -5.85 9.66
C THR A 69 -13.44 -4.89 9.24
N VAL A 70 -13.91 -4.97 7.99
CA VAL A 70 -15.02 -4.15 7.49
C VAL A 70 -16.28 -4.42 8.31
N ARG A 71 -16.71 -5.69 8.40
CA ARG A 71 -17.91 -6.07 9.14
C ARG A 71 -17.85 -5.70 10.62
N SER A 72 -16.65 -5.75 11.19
CA SER A 72 -16.45 -5.32 12.56
C SER A 72 -16.59 -3.80 12.63
N LEU A 73 -15.70 -3.05 11.98
CA LEU A 73 -15.50 -1.62 12.23
C LEU A 73 -16.50 -0.71 11.52
N THR A 74 -17.36 -1.23 10.65
CA THR A 74 -18.33 -0.44 9.89
C THR A 74 -19.73 -1.05 9.92
N THR A 75 -20.71 -0.26 9.51
CA THR A 75 -22.07 -0.74 9.30
C THR A 75 -22.25 -1.51 7.97
N GLU A 76 -21.19 -1.67 7.17
CA GLU A 76 -21.23 -2.39 5.90
C GLU A 76 -21.13 -3.91 6.10
N THR A 77 -21.86 -4.64 5.26
CA THR A 77 -21.87 -6.11 5.23
C THR A 77 -21.56 -6.60 3.81
N PRO A 78 -20.29 -6.45 3.36
CA PRO A 78 -19.91 -6.80 1.99
C PRO A 78 -20.13 -8.29 1.74
N GLY A 79 -20.70 -8.61 0.57
CA GLY A 79 -20.82 -9.96 0.07
C GLY A 79 -19.54 -10.45 -0.63
N PRO A 80 -19.49 -11.74 -1.00
CA PRO A 80 -18.37 -12.28 -1.78
C PRO A 80 -18.13 -11.51 -3.09
N GLY A 81 -16.90 -11.06 -3.29
CA GLY A 81 -16.38 -10.31 -4.42
C GLY A 81 -16.55 -8.80 -4.34
N ASP A 82 -17.28 -8.27 -3.34
CA ASP A 82 -17.61 -6.84 -3.30
C ASP A 82 -16.38 -5.98 -3.00
N LEU A 83 -15.51 -6.40 -2.07
CA LEU A 83 -14.33 -5.63 -1.71
C LEU A 83 -13.25 -5.74 -2.80
N THR A 84 -13.11 -6.92 -3.42
CA THR A 84 -12.25 -7.06 -4.60
C THR A 84 -12.67 -6.10 -5.72
N LYS A 85 -13.96 -6.05 -6.07
CA LYS A 85 -14.47 -5.12 -7.11
C LYS A 85 -14.23 -3.65 -6.74
N SER A 86 -14.31 -3.30 -5.45
CA SER A 86 -14.11 -1.92 -5.02
C SER A 86 -12.68 -1.43 -5.28
N ILE A 87 -11.67 -2.30 -5.13
CA ILE A 87 -10.26 -1.95 -5.39
C ILE A 87 -9.92 -2.03 -6.87
N GLU A 88 -10.41 -3.05 -7.58
CA GLU A 88 -10.03 -3.29 -8.98
C GLU A 88 -10.28 -2.06 -9.88
N ARG A 89 -11.29 -1.25 -9.57
CA ARG A 89 -11.55 -0.01 -10.32
C ARG A 89 -10.41 0.99 -10.23
N PHE A 90 -9.75 1.09 -9.07
CA PHE A 90 -8.64 2.01 -8.82
C PHE A 90 -7.30 1.42 -9.28
N TYR A 91 -7.11 0.11 -9.17
CA TYR A 91 -5.86 -0.58 -9.56
C TYR A 91 -5.73 -0.90 -11.07
N ARG A 92 -6.71 -0.53 -11.89
CA ARG A 92 -6.69 -0.77 -13.35
C ARG A 92 -5.71 0.12 -14.12
N GLN A 93 -5.26 1.22 -13.54
CA GLN A 93 -4.29 2.16 -14.13
C GLN A 93 -3.30 2.49 -13.02
N GLN A 94 -1.99 2.38 -13.27
CA GLN A 94 -0.97 2.78 -12.31
C GLN A 94 -0.74 4.29 -12.42
N PRO A 95 -1.23 5.14 -11.49
CA PRO A 95 -0.63 6.46 -11.33
C PRO A 95 0.78 6.26 -10.76
N HIS A 96 1.81 6.60 -11.54
CA HIS A 96 3.16 6.67 -11.00
C HIS A 96 3.19 7.74 -9.90
N GLY A 97 3.31 7.32 -8.64
CA GLY A 97 3.47 8.24 -7.50
C GLY A 97 2.62 7.98 -6.25
N ASP A 98 2.01 6.81 -6.09
CA ASP A 98 1.27 6.51 -4.85
C ASP A 98 2.22 6.27 -3.66
N VAL A 99 1.75 6.66 -2.47
CA VAL A 99 2.46 6.54 -1.17
C VAL A 99 2.69 5.08 -0.76
N PHE A 100 1.95 4.15 -1.35
CA PHE A 100 1.97 2.70 -1.11
C PHE A 100 1.89 1.93 -2.43
N ASP A 101 2.48 0.74 -2.46
CA ASP A 101 2.38 -0.15 -3.63
C ASP A 101 0.99 -0.80 -3.76
N LEU A 102 0.34 -1.12 -2.62
CA LEU A 102 -1.03 -1.66 -2.57
C LEU A 102 -1.88 -1.02 -1.46
N GLN A 103 -3.05 -0.49 -1.78
CA GLN A 103 -4.10 -0.19 -0.79
C GLN A 103 -5.31 -1.09 -1.00
N LEU A 104 -5.53 -2.00 -0.06
CA LEU A 104 -6.73 -2.81 0.06
C LEU A 104 -7.90 -2.00 0.65
N THR A 105 -9.11 -2.56 0.57
CA THR A 105 -10.31 -1.90 1.08
C THR A 105 -10.18 -1.63 2.57
N TRP A 106 -10.84 -0.57 3.04
CA TRP A 106 -10.75 -0.10 4.43
C TRP A 106 -9.35 0.35 4.86
N GLY A 107 -8.52 0.78 3.90
CA GLY A 107 -7.26 1.46 4.18
C GLY A 107 -6.14 0.53 4.66
N VAL A 108 -6.26 -0.78 4.47
CA VAL A 108 -5.13 -1.69 4.69
C VAL A 108 -4.11 -1.44 3.58
N THR A 109 -2.93 -0.94 3.96
CA THR A 109 -1.89 -0.47 3.05
C THR A 109 -0.69 -1.38 3.13
N LEU A 110 -0.11 -1.67 1.96
CA LEU A 110 1.04 -2.53 1.81
C LEU A 110 2.10 -1.84 0.98
N GLU A 111 3.33 -1.95 1.44
CA GLU A 111 4.52 -1.67 0.66
C GLU A 111 5.11 -3.01 0.21
N ILE A 112 5.28 -3.19 -1.09
CA ILE A 112 5.78 -4.40 -1.72
C ILE A 112 7.11 -4.07 -2.36
N LYS A 113 8.16 -4.76 -1.93
CA LYS A 113 9.50 -4.62 -2.49
C LYS A 113 10.02 -5.98 -2.90
N SER A 114 11.00 -5.95 -3.78
CA SER A 114 11.68 -7.15 -4.25
C SER A 114 13.19 -6.94 -4.25
N THR A 115 13.96 -8.01 -4.05
CA THR A 115 15.41 -7.97 -4.16
C THR A 115 16.02 -9.30 -4.55
N ALA A 116 17.02 -9.25 -5.44
CA ALA A 116 17.98 -10.32 -5.69
C ALA A 116 19.37 -9.97 -5.13
N SER A 117 19.50 -8.81 -4.48
CA SER A 117 20.77 -8.27 -3.98
C SER A 117 20.66 -7.93 -2.49
N PRO A 118 20.66 -8.94 -1.59
CA PRO A 118 20.50 -8.74 -0.14
C PRO A 118 21.45 -7.69 0.46
N ASN A 119 22.70 -7.68 0.02
CA ASN A 119 23.76 -6.84 0.61
C ASN A 119 23.56 -5.33 0.36
N SER A 120 22.84 -4.94 -0.69
CA SER A 120 22.60 -3.53 -1.02
C SER A 120 21.18 -3.07 -0.70
N TRP A 121 20.26 -4.01 -0.45
CA TRP A 121 18.86 -3.70 -0.21
C TRP A 121 18.64 -2.98 1.12
N ARG A 122 17.81 -1.95 1.06
CA ARG A 122 17.32 -1.20 2.21
C ARG A 122 15.98 -0.58 1.87
N ILE A 123 15.13 -0.45 2.87
CA ILE A 123 13.88 0.31 2.79
C ILE A 123 13.96 1.53 3.69
N LYS A 124 13.60 2.70 3.17
CA LYS A 124 13.67 3.97 3.90
C LYS A 124 12.31 4.33 4.46
N LYS A 125 12.32 5.08 5.56
CA LYS A 125 11.16 5.87 5.97
C LYS A 125 10.84 6.88 4.87
N THR A 126 9.56 7.19 4.71
CA THR A 126 9.08 8.21 3.78
C THR A 126 8.47 9.37 4.56
N SER A 127 8.49 10.56 3.96
CA SER A 127 7.86 11.73 4.55
C SER A 127 6.37 11.48 4.75
N ARG A 128 5.86 11.85 5.92
CA ARG A 128 4.43 11.77 6.19
C ARG A 128 3.70 12.80 5.34
N TRP A 129 2.64 12.38 4.67
CA TRP A 129 1.80 13.27 3.86
C TRP A 129 0.67 13.87 4.71
N ASN A 130 0.50 15.19 4.64
CA ASN A 130 -0.68 15.88 5.16
C ASN A 130 -1.67 16.07 4.02
N CYS A 131 -2.73 15.26 4.02
CA CYS A 131 -3.71 15.26 2.93
C CYS A 131 -4.62 16.50 2.91
N ILE A 132 -4.73 17.24 4.03
CA ILE A 132 -5.55 18.46 4.12
C ILE A 132 -4.83 19.63 3.47
N GLU A 133 -3.53 19.76 3.75
CA GLU A 133 -2.68 20.83 3.25
C GLU A 133 -1.97 20.47 1.94
N ASP A 134 -2.12 19.22 1.49
CA ASP A 134 -1.54 18.68 0.26
C ASP A 134 -0.01 18.80 0.23
N LYS A 135 0.66 18.48 1.34
CA LYS A 135 2.12 18.66 1.49
C LYS A 135 2.80 17.52 2.25
N ASN A 136 4.08 17.32 1.97
CA ASN A 136 4.92 16.44 2.77
C ASN A 136 5.39 17.15 4.05
N LEU A 137 5.32 16.44 5.17
CA LEU A 137 5.86 16.86 6.46
C LEU A 137 7.32 16.46 6.59
N LYS A 138 8.08 17.16 7.44
CA LYS A 138 9.47 16.80 7.76
C LYS A 138 9.59 15.46 8.49
N GLN A 139 8.54 15.05 9.21
CA GLN A 139 8.51 13.77 9.89
C GLN A 139 8.55 12.63 8.88
N THR A 140 9.43 11.65 9.08
CA THR A 140 9.52 10.43 8.28
C THR A 140 9.02 9.23 9.08
N VAL A 141 8.27 8.33 8.44
CA VAL A 141 7.69 7.12 9.05
C VAL A 141 7.73 5.95 8.07
N PHE A 142 7.41 4.75 8.54
CA PHE A 142 6.99 3.64 7.69
C PHE A 142 5.46 3.66 7.56
N PRO A 143 4.89 4.31 6.52
CA PRO A 143 3.46 4.60 6.53
C PRO A 143 2.58 3.36 6.31
N ALA A 144 3.11 2.27 5.74
CA ALA A 144 2.29 1.12 5.39
C ALA A 144 1.93 0.28 6.63
N HIS A 145 0.79 -0.39 6.58
CA HIS A 145 0.40 -1.34 7.60
C HIS A 145 1.23 -2.62 7.53
N PHE A 146 1.52 -3.08 6.31
CA PHE A 146 2.31 -4.27 6.05
C PHE A 146 3.41 -3.98 5.03
N TYR A 147 4.55 -4.63 5.22
CA TYR A 147 5.71 -4.56 4.35
C TYR A 147 6.01 -5.97 3.87
N VAL A 148 5.99 -6.17 2.56
CA VAL A 148 6.26 -7.46 1.92
C VAL A 148 7.55 -7.34 1.13
N LEU A 149 8.55 -8.15 1.48
CA LEU A 149 9.79 -8.27 0.73
C LEU A 149 9.83 -9.62 0.01
N ALA A 150 9.79 -9.58 -1.32
CA ALA A 150 10.06 -10.73 -2.17
C ALA A 150 11.58 -10.92 -2.34
N HIS A 151 12.12 -11.95 -1.71
CA HIS A 151 13.52 -12.33 -1.83
C HIS A 151 13.68 -13.38 -2.93
N MET A 152 14.38 -12.98 -3.99
CA MET A 152 14.70 -13.82 -5.14
C MET A 152 16.07 -14.44 -4.92
N ALA A 153 16.12 -15.75 -4.67
CA ALA A 153 17.37 -16.49 -4.54
C ALA A 153 17.93 -16.98 -5.89
N ASP A 154 17.04 -17.20 -6.87
CA ASP A 154 17.37 -17.78 -8.17
C ASP A 154 17.16 -16.78 -9.33
N ASP A 155 17.78 -17.07 -10.47
CA ASP A 155 17.49 -16.37 -11.72
C ASP A 155 16.16 -16.83 -12.33
N ALA A 156 15.45 -15.92 -13.00
CA ALA A 156 14.23 -16.27 -13.72
C ALA A 156 14.58 -17.07 -14.98
N VAL A 157 13.80 -18.11 -15.28
CA VAL A 157 14.04 -19.02 -16.42
C VAL A 157 12.78 -19.14 -17.27
N ILE A 158 12.95 -19.14 -18.59
CA ILE A 158 11.86 -19.49 -19.51
C ILE A 158 11.89 -20.99 -19.77
N LYS A 159 10.83 -21.70 -19.40
CA LYS A 159 10.67 -23.14 -19.63
C LYS A 159 9.29 -23.43 -20.20
N ASP A 160 9.23 -24.19 -21.30
CA ASP A 160 7.99 -24.61 -21.97
C ASP A 160 7.00 -23.44 -22.26
N GLY A 161 7.54 -22.28 -22.65
CA GLY A 161 6.73 -21.08 -22.93
C GLY A 161 6.14 -20.39 -21.70
N LYS A 162 6.63 -20.71 -20.51
CA LYS A 162 6.31 -20.01 -19.24
C LYS A 162 7.55 -19.31 -18.71
N LEU A 163 7.36 -18.12 -18.13
CA LEU A 163 8.39 -17.48 -17.32
C LEU A 163 8.23 -17.97 -15.88
N ASP A 164 9.20 -18.74 -15.41
CA ASP A 164 9.32 -19.13 -14.02
C ASP A 164 10.21 -18.13 -13.28
N LEU A 165 9.67 -17.52 -12.22
CA LEU A 165 10.38 -16.53 -11.41
C LEU A 165 11.29 -17.19 -10.35
N GLY A 166 11.30 -18.52 -10.28
CA GLY A 166 12.09 -19.30 -9.32
C GLY A 166 11.43 -19.40 -7.94
N ALA A 167 12.16 -19.96 -6.98
CA ALA A 167 11.72 -20.03 -5.59
C ALA A 167 11.86 -18.64 -4.93
N VAL A 168 10.77 -17.87 -4.95
CA VAL A 168 10.69 -16.58 -4.27
C VAL A 168 10.16 -16.78 -2.86
N VAL A 169 10.91 -16.30 -1.87
CA VAL A 169 10.48 -16.27 -0.46
C VAL A 169 9.93 -14.89 -0.14
N PHE A 170 8.73 -14.82 0.40
CA PHE A 170 8.10 -13.57 0.83
C PHE A 170 8.26 -13.40 2.33
N HIS A 171 8.90 -12.31 2.73
CA HIS A 171 9.05 -11.91 4.12
C HIS A 171 8.08 -10.77 4.43
N VAL A 172 7.26 -10.92 5.49
CA VAL A 172 6.24 -9.94 5.87
C VAL A 172 6.54 -9.34 7.24
N ARG A 173 6.43 -8.01 7.34
CA ARG A 173 6.51 -7.24 8.58
C ARG A 173 5.32 -6.28 8.72
N THR A 174 4.91 -5.99 9.95
CA THR A 174 3.96 -4.89 10.20
C THR A 174 4.68 -3.54 10.26
N GLY A 175 3.95 -2.44 10.03
CA GLY A 175 4.50 -1.10 10.19
C GLY A 175 5.04 -0.83 11.60
N ARG A 176 4.40 -1.37 12.64
CA ARG A 176 4.89 -1.28 14.04
C ARG A 176 6.23 -2.00 14.22
N GLU A 177 6.37 -3.19 13.63
CA GLU A 177 7.63 -3.94 13.62
C GLU A 177 8.71 -3.14 12.87
N MET A 178 8.37 -2.51 11.74
CA MET A 178 9.31 -1.67 10.98
C MET A 178 9.79 -0.45 11.76
N ASP A 179 8.90 0.24 12.46
CA ASP A 179 9.27 1.36 13.34
C ASP A 179 10.24 0.90 14.44
N ALA A 180 9.95 -0.25 15.06
CA ALA A 180 10.79 -0.83 16.10
C ALA A 180 12.17 -1.28 15.57
N LEU A 181 12.21 -1.93 14.41
CA LEU A 181 13.44 -2.40 13.77
C LEU A 181 14.35 -1.24 13.34
N ALA A 182 13.77 -0.14 12.86
CA ALA A 182 14.54 1.04 12.49
C ALA A 182 15.00 1.85 13.70
N GLY A 183 14.19 1.93 14.75
CA GLY A 183 14.43 2.84 15.86
C GLY A 183 14.64 4.27 15.37
N THR A 184 15.81 4.84 15.67
CA THR A 184 16.20 6.20 15.27
C THR A 184 16.78 6.28 13.85
N HIS A 185 16.98 5.16 13.16
CA HIS A 185 17.52 5.14 11.80
C HIS A 185 16.44 5.49 10.76
N GLU A 186 16.87 6.04 9.63
CA GLU A 186 16.01 6.38 8.49
C GLU A 186 15.70 5.19 7.57
N SER A 187 16.32 4.03 7.81
CA SER A 187 16.14 2.86 6.95
C SER A 187 16.38 1.54 7.68
N VAL A 188 15.73 0.48 7.20
CA VAL A 188 15.95 -0.91 7.60
C VAL A 188 16.68 -1.64 6.47
N GLY A 189 17.80 -2.29 6.79
CA GLY A 189 18.56 -3.12 5.86
C GLY A 189 18.02 -4.55 5.77
N PHE A 190 18.48 -5.31 4.78
CA PHE A 190 17.98 -6.67 4.51
C PHE A 190 18.10 -7.59 5.71
N SER A 191 19.29 -7.72 6.30
CA SER A 191 19.54 -8.62 7.43
C SER A 191 18.68 -8.30 8.65
N THR A 192 18.38 -7.02 8.88
CA THR A 192 17.46 -6.59 9.95
C THR A 192 16.01 -6.93 9.60
N PHE A 193 15.61 -6.77 8.34
CA PHE A 193 14.25 -7.07 7.90
C PHE A 193 13.95 -8.58 7.98
N VAL A 194 14.83 -9.42 7.43
CA VAL A 194 14.64 -10.88 7.35
C VAL A 194 15.18 -11.64 8.56
N GLY A 195 16.03 -11.01 9.38
CA GLY A 195 16.77 -11.66 10.45
C GLY A 195 15.86 -12.31 11.50
N GLU A 196 16.35 -13.40 12.10
CA GLU A 196 15.59 -14.19 13.07
C GLU A 196 15.18 -13.36 14.29
N GLY A 197 13.89 -13.40 14.62
CA GLY A 197 13.31 -12.66 15.74
C GLY A 197 11.79 -12.78 15.76
N ALA A 198 11.18 -12.29 16.85
CA ALA A 198 9.73 -12.24 16.95
C ALA A 198 9.13 -11.45 15.76
N GLY A 199 8.07 -12.00 15.16
CA GLY A 199 7.33 -11.35 14.08
C GLY A 199 7.87 -11.54 12.65
N VAL A 200 8.95 -12.29 12.42
CA VAL A 200 9.32 -12.68 11.05
C VAL A 200 8.29 -13.67 10.52
N ARG A 201 7.73 -13.39 9.35
CA ARG A 201 6.85 -14.32 8.64
C ARG A 201 7.41 -14.52 7.24
N SER A 202 8.00 -15.68 7.00
CA SER A 202 8.52 -16.08 5.70
C SER A 202 7.57 -17.11 5.10
N CYS A 203 7.17 -16.92 3.85
CA CYS A 203 6.15 -17.75 3.20
C CYS A 203 6.37 -17.85 1.69
N SER A 204 5.74 -18.84 1.06
CA SER A 204 5.63 -18.92 -0.40
C SER A 204 4.55 -17.97 -0.93
N PHE A 205 4.48 -17.82 -2.26
CA PHE A 205 3.52 -16.94 -2.91
C PHE A 205 2.06 -17.26 -2.54
N ASP A 206 1.70 -18.55 -2.56
CA ASP A 206 0.35 -19.05 -2.26
C ASP A 206 -0.05 -18.90 -0.79
N GLN A 207 0.92 -18.86 0.13
CA GLN A 207 0.70 -18.69 1.57
C GLN A 207 0.60 -17.22 1.99
N LEU A 208 1.01 -16.29 1.13
CA LEU A 208 1.06 -14.86 1.44
C LEU A 208 -0.31 -14.29 1.89
N PRO A 209 -1.45 -14.63 1.25
CA PRO A 209 -2.76 -14.18 1.72
C PRO A 209 -3.09 -14.65 3.14
N ASP A 210 -2.77 -15.89 3.49
CA ASP A 210 -3.05 -16.45 4.82
C ASP A 210 -2.19 -15.77 5.90
N VAL A 211 -0.93 -15.48 5.59
CA VAL A 211 -0.04 -14.71 6.48
C VAL A 211 -0.61 -13.30 6.73
N LEU A 212 -1.09 -12.62 5.69
CA LEU A 212 -1.69 -11.29 5.81
C LEU A 212 -3.04 -11.33 6.53
N LEU A 213 -3.85 -12.36 6.30
CA LEU A 213 -5.08 -12.59 7.04
C LEU A 213 -4.79 -12.71 8.54
N ALA A 214 -3.87 -13.59 8.94
CA ALA A 214 -3.52 -13.78 10.34
C ALA A 214 -3.03 -12.47 11.00
N LEU A 215 -2.21 -11.70 10.29
CA LEU A 215 -1.73 -10.39 10.73
C LEU A 215 -2.87 -9.38 10.88
N GLN A 216 -3.79 -9.33 9.93
CA GLN A 216 -4.93 -8.41 9.96
C GLN A 216 -5.94 -8.82 11.03
N THR A 217 -6.17 -10.12 11.26
CA THR A 217 -6.98 -10.63 12.38
C THR A 217 -6.38 -10.22 13.72
N GLN A 218 -5.07 -10.36 13.90
CA GLN A 218 -4.41 -9.90 15.14
C GLN A 218 -4.56 -8.40 15.32
N ARG A 219 -4.32 -7.60 14.26
CA ARG A 219 -4.49 -6.15 14.28
C ARG A 219 -5.92 -5.74 14.64
N LEU A 220 -6.92 -6.45 14.11
CA LEU A 220 -8.33 -6.22 14.46
C LEU A 220 -8.61 -6.54 15.94
N ALA A 221 -8.07 -7.64 16.46
CA ALA A 221 -8.22 -7.99 17.87
C ALA A 221 -7.59 -6.94 18.79
N ASP A 222 -6.36 -6.50 18.47
CA ASP A 222 -5.63 -5.49 19.23
C ASP A 222 -6.37 -4.15 19.26
N ILE A 223 -6.92 -3.71 18.12
CA ILE A 223 -7.65 -2.45 18.08
C ILE A 223 -9.01 -2.56 18.77
N ARG A 224 -9.69 -3.71 18.66
CA ARG A 224 -10.95 -3.94 19.37
C ARG A 224 -10.82 -3.95 20.88
N ALA A 225 -9.68 -4.40 21.41
CA ALA A 225 -9.40 -4.31 22.84
C ALA A 225 -9.32 -2.86 23.37
N LYS A 226 -9.12 -1.88 22.47
CA LYS A 226 -9.01 -0.44 22.79
C LYS A 226 -10.28 0.36 22.52
N MET A 227 -11.23 -0.22 21.79
CA MET A 227 -12.41 0.46 21.28
C MET A 227 -13.68 0.13 22.08
N LEU A 228 -14.67 1.01 22.01
CA LEU A 228 -16.03 0.75 22.49
C LEU A 228 -16.61 -0.48 21.74
N PRO A 229 -17.19 -1.48 22.44
CA PRO A 229 -17.59 -2.75 21.85
C PRO A 229 -18.54 -2.62 20.64
N ASP A 230 -19.53 -1.74 20.75
CA ASP A 230 -20.58 -1.57 19.74
C ASP A 230 -20.27 -0.46 18.73
N TRP A 231 -19.07 0.14 18.78
CA TRP A 231 -18.74 1.21 17.86
C TRP A 231 -18.52 0.66 16.45
N GLN A 232 -19.14 1.32 15.49
CA GLN A 232 -18.98 1.14 14.05
C GLN A 232 -19.02 2.50 13.36
N LEU A 233 -18.19 2.65 12.33
CA LEU A 233 -18.23 3.79 11.44
C LEU A 233 -19.30 3.58 10.37
N GLU A 234 -20.24 4.51 10.23
CA GLU A 234 -21.16 4.53 9.10
C GLU A 234 -20.50 5.24 7.91
N PRO A 235 -20.12 4.54 6.82
CA PRO A 235 -19.43 5.17 5.70
C PRO A 235 -20.37 6.11 4.94
N LEU A 236 -19.87 7.30 4.60
CA LEU A 236 -20.62 8.20 3.73
C LEU A 236 -20.60 7.69 2.29
N LYS A 237 -21.77 7.72 1.64
CA LYS A 237 -21.91 7.30 0.24
C LYS A 237 -21.04 8.19 -0.66
N GLN A 238 -20.06 7.57 -1.31
CA GLN A 238 -19.22 8.24 -2.30
C GLN A 238 -20.07 8.75 -3.47
N CYS A 239 -19.77 9.95 -3.97
CA CYS A 239 -20.38 10.47 -5.19
C CYS A 239 -19.28 10.83 -6.21
N HIS A 240 -19.67 11.00 -7.48
CA HIS A 240 -18.71 11.06 -8.59
C HIS A 240 -17.68 12.20 -8.51
N ASP A 241 -18.01 13.30 -7.84
CA ASP A 241 -17.22 14.53 -7.75
C ASP A 241 -16.63 14.78 -6.35
N ARG A 242 -16.97 13.96 -5.35
CA ARG A 242 -16.57 14.18 -3.95
C ARG A 242 -16.08 12.89 -3.32
N VAL A 243 -14.93 12.99 -2.68
CA VAL A 243 -14.38 11.90 -1.89
C VAL A 243 -14.61 12.20 -0.42
N TYR A 244 -15.30 11.31 0.27
CA TYR A 244 -15.49 11.41 1.72
C TYR A 244 -14.36 10.65 2.43
N LEU A 245 -13.70 11.33 3.36
CA LEU A 245 -12.54 10.83 4.08
C LEU A 245 -12.83 10.85 5.59
N PRO A 246 -12.82 9.70 6.28
CA PRO A 246 -12.83 9.69 7.74
C PRO A 246 -11.41 10.05 8.22
N LEU A 247 -11.21 11.27 8.71
CA LEU A 247 -9.90 11.72 9.16
C LEU A 247 -9.81 11.72 10.69
N ALA A 248 -8.63 11.39 11.20
CA ALA A 248 -8.22 11.63 12.58
C ALA A 248 -7.15 12.74 12.55
N VAL A 249 -7.53 13.96 12.89
CA VAL A 249 -6.70 15.14 12.69
C VAL A 249 -6.07 15.56 14.00
N GLU A 250 -4.74 15.58 14.04
CA GLU A 250 -3.97 16.09 15.16
C GLU A 250 -3.89 17.61 15.10
N GLN A 251 -4.31 18.28 16.17
CA GLN A 251 -4.21 19.72 16.37
C GLN A 251 -3.97 20.02 17.85
N ASP A 252 -2.92 20.79 18.15
CA ASP A 252 -2.57 21.26 19.49
C ASP A 252 -2.48 20.12 20.52
N GLY A 253 -1.89 19.00 20.09
CA GLY A 253 -1.68 17.79 20.91
C GLY A 253 -2.95 16.98 21.18
N LYS A 254 -4.06 17.27 20.47
CA LYS A 254 -5.30 16.48 20.51
C LYS A 254 -5.60 15.91 19.14
N VAL A 255 -6.25 14.74 19.11
CA VAL A 255 -6.69 14.11 17.85
C VAL A 255 -8.21 14.10 17.81
N GLU A 256 -8.78 14.71 16.78
CA GLU A 256 -10.22 14.78 16.56
C GLU A 256 -10.64 13.97 15.33
N ALA A 257 -11.67 13.15 15.49
CA ALA A 257 -12.23 12.36 14.41
C ALA A 257 -13.34 13.14 13.69
N CYS A 258 -13.25 13.28 12.38
CA CYS A 258 -14.22 14.02 11.59
C CYS A 258 -14.30 13.49 10.15
N TRP A 259 -15.48 13.51 9.57
CA TRP A 259 -15.65 13.34 8.14
C TRP A 259 -15.18 14.61 7.44
N TYR A 260 -14.32 14.44 6.45
CA TYR A 260 -13.92 15.47 5.52
C TYR A 260 -14.47 15.17 4.13
N ILE A 261 -14.62 16.24 3.36
CA ILE A 261 -14.96 16.17 1.95
C ILE A 261 -13.81 16.75 1.14
N GLU A 262 -13.31 15.94 0.21
CA GLU A 262 -12.41 16.37 -0.85
C GLU A 262 -13.20 16.66 -2.12
N PHE A 263 -12.94 17.81 -2.73
CA PHE A 263 -13.45 18.13 -4.06
C PHE A 263 -12.38 18.83 -4.90
N LYS A 264 -12.42 18.54 -6.20
CA LYS A 264 -11.58 19.19 -7.20
C LYS A 264 -12.33 20.39 -7.75
N TYR A 265 -11.61 21.48 -7.98
CA TYR A 265 -12.18 22.68 -8.58
C TYR A 265 -11.29 23.19 -9.70
N GLU A 266 -11.89 23.94 -10.61
CA GLU A 266 -11.19 24.67 -11.65
C GLU A 266 -11.62 26.14 -11.59
N LEU A 267 -10.68 27.04 -11.30
CA LEU A 267 -10.96 28.47 -11.20
C LEU A 267 -9.90 29.24 -12.01
N GLY A 268 -10.35 29.96 -13.04
CA GLY A 268 -9.46 30.73 -13.91
C GLY A 268 -8.44 29.85 -14.65
N GLY A 269 -8.82 28.63 -15.07
CA GLY A 269 -7.94 27.69 -15.77
C GLY A 269 -6.92 26.96 -14.88
N LYS A 270 -6.92 27.22 -13.56
CA LYS A 270 -6.13 26.46 -12.59
C LYS A 270 -6.99 25.39 -11.94
N LYS A 271 -6.55 24.14 -12.04
CA LYS A 271 -7.10 23.02 -11.29
C LYS A 271 -6.54 23.03 -9.88
N GLY A 272 -7.38 22.77 -8.89
CA GLY A 272 -7.00 22.69 -7.49
C GLY A 272 -7.80 21.61 -6.75
N ARG A 273 -7.34 21.32 -5.54
CA ARG A 273 -7.91 20.35 -4.61
C ARG A 273 -8.14 21.04 -3.27
N ARG A 274 -9.24 20.75 -2.61
CA ARG A 274 -9.52 21.20 -1.24
C ARG A 274 -10.11 20.07 -0.43
N VAL A 275 -9.71 20.00 0.84
CA VAL A 275 -10.22 19.06 1.83
C VAL A 275 -10.75 19.88 3.00
N VAL A 276 -12.04 19.77 3.30
CA VAL A 276 -12.70 20.59 4.33
C VAL A 276 -13.51 19.73 5.29
N PRO A 277 -13.61 20.10 6.58
CA PRO A 277 -14.38 19.34 7.56
C PRO A 277 -15.88 19.39 7.22
N LEU A 278 -16.56 18.28 7.41
CA LEU A 278 -17.99 18.11 7.13
C LEU A 278 -18.78 17.84 8.40
N LYS A 279 -18.44 16.79 9.15
CA LYS A 279 -19.20 16.35 10.33
C LYS A 279 -18.30 15.62 11.33
N PRO A 280 -18.34 15.97 12.63
CA PRO A 280 -17.63 15.22 13.66
C PRO A 280 -18.02 13.74 13.70
N ILE A 281 -17.05 12.89 14.04
CA ILE A 281 -17.24 11.46 14.30
C ILE A 281 -17.06 11.24 15.81
N HIS A 282 -17.99 10.55 16.44
CA HIS A 282 -17.88 10.25 17.87
C HIS A 282 -16.68 9.35 18.13
N SER A 283 -15.95 9.65 19.21
CA SER A 283 -14.78 8.88 19.64
C SER A 283 -15.12 7.39 19.74
N CYS A 284 -14.25 6.56 19.19
CA CYS A 284 -14.37 5.11 19.20
C CYS A 284 -13.62 4.45 20.36
N TRP A 285 -12.84 5.23 21.12
CA TRP A 285 -11.91 4.72 22.14
C TRP A 285 -12.59 4.52 23.49
N LEU A 286 -12.14 3.50 24.23
CA LEU A 286 -12.52 3.32 25.63
C LEU A 286 -12.00 4.49 26.49
N PRO A 287 -12.69 4.82 27.61
CA PRO A 287 -12.22 5.83 28.53
C PRO A 287 -10.79 5.56 29.02
N GLY A 288 -9.92 6.58 28.94
CA GLY A 288 -8.52 6.49 29.39
C GLY A 288 -7.55 5.87 28.38
N VAL A 289 -8.03 5.33 27.26
CA VAL A 289 -7.15 4.90 26.16
C VAL A 289 -6.61 6.14 25.44
N ILE A 290 -5.28 6.17 25.26
CA ILE A 290 -4.60 7.18 24.44
C ILE A 290 -4.11 6.46 23.18
N PRO A 291 -4.87 6.52 22.08
CA PRO A 291 -4.49 5.88 20.81
C PRO A 291 -3.31 6.61 20.18
N ASP A 292 -2.39 5.86 19.60
CA ASP A 292 -1.41 6.44 18.69
C ASP A 292 -1.97 6.54 17.26
N TRP A 293 -1.19 7.10 16.34
CA TRP A 293 -1.63 7.29 14.97
C TRP A 293 -1.93 5.97 14.22
N ARG A 294 -1.23 4.88 14.55
CA ARG A 294 -1.48 3.57 13.93
C ARG A 294 -2.74 2.93 14.47
N ASP A 295 -3.10 3.22 15.72
CA ASP A 295 -4.40 2.83 16.27
C ASP A 295 -5.54 3.52 15.49
N TRP A 296 -5.43 4.83 15.23
CA TRP A 296 -6.42 5.54 14.40
C TRP A 296 -6.55 4.94 12.99
N GLU A 297 -5.44 4.60 12.34
CA GLU A 297 -5.49 3.94 11.04
C GLU A 297 -6.03 2.50 11.11
N ALA A 298 -5.79 1.79 12.22
CA ALA A 298 -6.42 0.49 12.50
C ALA A 298 -7.93 0.57 12.73
N ALA A 299 -8.42 1.69 13.23
CA ALA A 299 -9.85 1.94 13.37
C ALA A 299 -10.52 2.43 12.05
N GLY A 300 -9.75 2.56 10.96
CA GLY A 300 -10.26 2.94 9.63
C GLY A 300 -10.21 4.43 9.31
N PHE A 301 -9.46 5.23 10.09
CA PHE A 301 -9.27 6.65 9.82
C PHE A 301 -7.99 6.90 9.02
N CYS A 302 -7.95 7.95 8.21
CA CYS A 302 -6.68 8.50 7.72
C CYS A 302 -6.15 9.51 8.74
N TYR A 303 -5.00 9.22 9.35
CA TYR A 303 -4.41 10.10 10.36
C TYR A 303 -3.67 11.27 9.69
N VAL A 304 -4.01 12.48 10.10
CA VAL A 304 -3.38 13.72 9.64
C VAL A 304 -2.61 14.34 10.79
N ALA A 305 -1.28 14.25 10.72
CA ALA A 305 -0.40 14.83 11.73
C ALA A 305 -0.30 16.36 11.60
N GLN A 306 -0.17 17.02 12.75
CA GLN A 306 0.35 18.39 12.81
C GLN A 306 1.87 18.34 12.64
N GLY A 307 2.42 19.17 11.76
CA GLY A 307 3.87 19.18 11.58
C GLY A 307 4.37 20.26 10.63
N GLU A 308 5.68 20.47 10.68
CA GLU A 308 6.37 21.37 9.75
C GLU A 308 6.39 20.78 8.34
N ALA A 309 6.02 21.62 7.36
CA ALA A 309 6.15 21.30 5.95
C ALA A 309 7.62 21.15 5.56
N ILE A 310 7.90 20.29 4.58
CA ILE A 310 9.12 20.41 3.80
C ILE A 310 8.97 21.67 2.94
N VAL A 311 9.86 22.65 3.12
CA VAL A 311 9.91 23.82 2.24
C VAL A 311 10.54 23.38 0.93
N GLU A 312 9.75 23.33 -0.14
CA GLU A 312 10.31 23.18 -1.48
C GLU A 312 11.10 24.45 -1.80
N VAL A 313 12.43 24.33 -1.83
CA VAL A 313 13.29 25.40 -2.34
C VAL A 313 13.04 25.44 -3.84
N GLY A 314 12.22 26.38 -4.29
CA GLY A 314 12.02 26.62 -5.72
C GLY A 314 13.36 26.83 -6.40
N GLU A 315 13.56 26.20 -7.55
CA GLU A 315 14.73 26.47 -8.38
C GLU A 315 14.86 28.00 -8.54
N PRO A 316 16.06 28.56 -8.32
CA PRO A 316 16.25 29.99 -8.52
C PRO A 316 15.93 30.30 -9.97
N THR A 317 14.84 31.03 -10.21
CA THR A 317 14.57 31.66 -11.50
C THR A 317 15.81 32.44 -11.88
N SER A 318 16.54 31.95 -12.89
CA SER A 318 17.63 32.67 -13.51
C SER A 318 17.04 33.93 -14.11
N VAL A 319 17.16 35.04 -13.38
CA VAL A 319 16.93 36.36 -13.94
C VAL A 319 18.09 36.60 -14.90
N THR A 320 17.86 36.35 -16.18
CA THR A 320 18.71 36.91 -17.24
C THR A 320 18.54 38.41 -17.18
N ALA A 321 19.55 39.10 -16.65
CA ALA A 321 19.71 40.53 -16.84
C ALA A 321 19.98 40.78 -18.33
N SER A 322 19.05 41.48 -18.96
CA SER A 322 19.25 42.21 -20.22
C SER A 322 19.69 43.62 -19.91
#